data_AF-A0A9Q1C415-F1
#
_entry.id   AF-A0A9Q1C415-F1
#
_cell.length_a   1.000
_cell.length_b   1.000
_cell.length_c   1.000
_cell.angle_alpha   90.00
_cell.angle_beta   90.00
_cell.angle_gamma   90.00
#
_symmetry.space_group_name_H-M   'P 1'
#
loop_
_entity.id
_entity.type
_entity.pdbx_description
1 polymer ?
#
loop_
_entity_poly.entity_id
_entity_poly.type
_entity_poly.pdbx_seq_one_letter_code
_entity_poly.pdbx_strand_id
1 'polypeptide(L)'
;MSWQEHINNVTKSVAKLIVGVMNRLKYYIPNQALLTIYNALILPHLTYCILLWGNYLPVTYKLFTYQKRAVRAIAKTTSPYAL
;
A
#
# COMPACT_ATOMS: atom_id res chain seq x y z
N MET A 1 6.84 25.03 -4.13
CA MET A 1 6.05 23.80 -4.14
C MET A 1 6.58 22.91 -5.24
N SER A 2 7.59 22.10 -4.92
CA SER A 2 8.22 21.21 -5.90
C SER A 2 7.36 19.94 -6.05
N TRP A 3 7.30 19.39 -7.26
CA TRP A 3 6.59 18.12 -7.56
C TRP A 3 6.96 16.98 -6.59
N GLN A 4 8.19 17.02 -6.06
CA GLN A 4 8.71 16.09 -5.07
C GLN A 4 7.98 16.16 -3.71
N GLU A 5 7.56 17.35 -3.26
CA GLU A 5 6.80 17.50 -2.00
C GLU A 5 5.41 16.88 -2.13
N HIS A 6 4.76 17.11 -3.27
CA HIS A 6 3.45 16.54 -3.58
C HIS A 6 3.52 15.00 -3.61
N ILE A 7 4.50 14.46 -4.33
CA ILE A 7 4.80 13.02 -4.36
C ILE A 7 4.98 12.45 -2.95
N ASN A 8 5.78 13.12 -2.13
CA ASN A 8 6.12 12.62 -0.80
C ASN A 8 4.89 12.64 0.10
N ASN A 9 4.02 13.65 -0.02
CA ASN A 9 2.80 13.76 0.76
C ASN A 9 1.81 12.64 0.41
N VAL A 10 1.57 12.38 -0.87
CA VAL A 10 0.70 11.28 -1.32
C VAL A 10 1.27 9.92 -0.93
N THR A 11 2.57 9.70 -1.12
CA THR A 11 3.24 8.46 -0.72
C THR A 11 3.11 8.21 0.78
N LYS A 12 3.25 9.27 1.61
CA LYS A 12 3.03 9.18 3.06
C LYS A 12 1.59 8.83 3.42
N SER A 13 0.60 9.40 2.73
CA SER A 13 -0.82 9.07 2.95
C SER A 13 -1.10 7.59 2.67
N VAL A 14 -0.62 7.08 1.53
CA VAL A 14 -0.76 5.66 1.16
C VAL A 14 -0.02 4.76 2.16
N ALA A 15 1.21 5.12 2.54
CA ALA A 15 1.99 4.39 3.53
C ALA A 15 1.30 4.35 4.89
N LYS A 16 0.72 5.46 5.35
CA LYS A 16 -0.01 5.54 6.62
C LYS A 16 -1.25 4.65 6.61
N LEU A 17 -1.95 4.58 5.48
CA LEU A 17 -3.13 3.73 5.33
C LEU A 17 -2.74 2.24 5.35
N ILE A 18 -1.70 1.84 4.62
CA ILE A 18 -1.22 0.46 4.58
C ILE A 18 -0.61 0.03 5.93
N VAL A 19 0.33 0.82 6.46
CA VAL A 19 1.07 0.46 7.68
C VAL A 19 0.23 0.66 8.94
N GLY A 20 -0.62 1.68 8.99
CA GLY A 20 -1.44 1.98 10.15
C GLY A 20 -2.75 1.20 10.17
N VAL A 21 -3.52 1.27 9.07
CA VAL A 21 -4.88 0.74 9.03
C VAL A 21 -4.85 -0.76 8.74
N MET A 22 -4.26 -1.22 7.63
CA MET A 22 -4.24 -2.66 7.31
C MET A 22 -3.46 -3.49 8.33
N ASN A 23 -2.32 -2.99 8.83
CA ASN A 23 -1.52 -3.77 9.77
C ASN A 23 -2.21 -3.97 11.13
N ARG A 24 -3.13 -3.08 11.51
CA ARG A 24 -3.97 -3.25 12.70
C ARG A 24 -5.19 -4.12 12.39
N LEU A 25 -5.88 -3.83 11.29
CA LEU A 25 -7.10 -4.54 10.90
C LEU A 25 -6.86 -6.02 10.58
N LYS A 26 -5.64 -6.42 10.17
CA LYS A 26 -5.31 -7.83 9.91
C LYS A 26 -5.58 -8.75 11.11
N TYR A 27 -5.57 -8.23 12.33
CA TYR A 27 -5.84 -8.97 13.57
C TYR A 27 -7.32 -9.02 13.94
N TYR A 28 -8.12 -8.07 13.46
CA TYR A 28 -9.53 -7.91 13.86
C TYR A 28 -10.53 -8.41 12.80
N ILE A 29 -10.13 -8.44 11.53
CA ILE A 29 -11.05 -8.63 10.40
C ILE A 29 -10.65 -9.85 9.54
N PRO A 30 -11.61 -10.58 8.95
CA PRO A 30 -11.33 -11.63 7.97
C PRO A 30 -10.69 -11.11 6.67
N ASN A 31 -9.92 -11.98 6.00
CA ASN A 31 -9.09 -11.61 4.85
C ASN A 31 -9.91 -10.99 3.69
N GLN A 32 -11.14 -11.46 3.47
CA GLN A 32 -12.04 -10.92 2.44
C GLN A 32 -12.38 -9.45 2.68
N ALA A 33 -12.69 -9.07 3.93
CA ALA A 33 -12.98 -7.67 4.24
C ALA A 33 -11.72 -6.79 4.19
N LEU A 34 -10.54 -7.33 4.54
CA LEU A 34 -9.27 -6.63 4.28
C LEU A 34 -9.02 -6.38 2.78
N LEU A 35 -9.36 -7.35 1.92
CA LEU A 35 -9.26 -7.19 0.47
C LEU A 35 -10.22 -6.12 -0.05
N THR A 36 -11.45 -6.08 0.46
CA THR A 36 -12.43 -5.04 0.11
C THR A 36 -11.93 -3.66 0.51
N ILE A 37 -11.36 -3.50 1.71
CA ILE A 37 -10.78 -2.24 2.18
C ILE A 37 -9.59 -1.83 1.31
N TYR A 38 -8.74 -2.79 0.94
CA TYR A 38 -7.62 -2.54 0.03
C TYR A 38 -8.12 -2.05 -1.34
N ASN A 39 -9.12 -2.69 -1.91
CA ASN A 39 -9.70 -2.27 -3.18
C ASN A 39 -10.45 -0.93 -3.11
N ALA A 40 -11.11 -0.63 -1.99
CA ALA A 40 -11.87 0.61 -1.83
C ALA A 40 -10.96 1.82 -1.55
N LEU A 41 -9.90 1.65 -0.76
CA LEU A 41 -9.08 2.77 -0.29
C LEU A 41 -7.71 2.86 -0.98
N ILE A 42 -7.05 1.73 -1.25
CA ILE A 42 -5.64 1.73 -1.70
C ILE A 42 -5.55 1.68 -3.21
N LEU A 43 -6.41 0.91 -3.88
CA LEU A 43 -6.45 0.80 -5.33
C LEU A 43 -6.62 2.16 -6.06
N PRO A 44 -7.57 3.05 -5.71
CA PRO A 44 -7.71 4.33 -6.42
C PRO A 44 -6.48 5.22 -6.28
N HIS A 45 -5.83 5.21 -5.11
CA HIS A 45 -4.57 5.93 -4.91
C HIS A 45 -3.43 5.34 -5.74
N LEU A 46 -3.29 4.01 -5.79
CA LEU A 46 -2.28 3.35 -6.62
C LEU A 46 -2.47 3.68 -8.11
N THR A 47 -3.69 3.57 -8.62
CA THR A 47 -4.01 3.86 -10.03
C THR A 47 -3.69 5.32 -10.38
N TYR A 48 -4.07 6.27 -9.52
CA TYR A 48 -3.73 7.69 -9.70
C TYR A 48 -2.22 7.94 -9.68
N CYS A 49 -1.50 7.33 -8.73
CA CYS A 49 -0.05 7.46 -8.63
C CYS A 49 0.67 6.86 -9.84
N ILE A 50 0.21 5.73 -10.36
CA ILE A 50 0.78 5.09 -11.55
C ILE A 50 0.53 5.93 -12.80
N LEU A 51 -0.65 6.53 -12.94
CA LEU A 51 -0.97 7.42 -14.06
C LEU A 51 -0.07 8.66 -14.09
N LEU A 52 0.20 9.26 -12.93
CA LEU A 52 1.02 10.47 -12.82
C LEU A 52 2.52 10.20 -12.77
N TRP A 53 2.94 9.12 -12.12
CA TRP A 53 4.35 8.83 -11.79
C TRP A 53 4.85 7.53 -12.38
N GLY A 54 4.13 6.90 -13.31
CA GLY A 54 4.58 5.70 -14.01
C GLY A 54 5.97 5.87 -14.65
N ASN A 55 6.30 7.09 -15.08
CA ASN A 55 7.61 7.45 -15.63
C ASN A 55 8.68 7.80 -14.57
N TYR A 56 8.32 7.91 -13.28
CA TYR A 56 9.23 8.25 -12.19
C TYR A 56 9.57 7.01 -11.34
N LEU A 57 10.58 6.26 -11.80
CA LEU A 57 11.03 4.99 -11.23
C LEU A 57 11.19 4.95 -9.69
N PRO A 58 11.78 5.98 -9.02
CA PRO A 58 12.01 5.92 -7.58
C PRO A 58 10.73 5.88 -6.72
N VAL A 59 9.66 6.54 -7.17
CA VAL A 59 8.37 6.57 -6.45
C VAL A 59 7.63 5.27 -6.69
N THR A 60 7.63 4.80 -7.93
CA THR A 60 7.03 3.53 -8.32
C THR A 60 7.61 2.38 -7.49
N TYR A 61 8.93 2.33 -7.27
CA TYR A 61 9.57 1.31 -6.44
C TYR A 61 9.12 1.34 -4.97
N LYS A 62 9.06 2.55 -4.36
CA LYS A 62 8.58 2.72 -2.98
C LYS A 62 7.13 2.29 -2.85
N LEU A 63 6.28 2.72 -3.78
CA LEU A 63 4.86 2.41 -3.80
C LEU A 63 4.61 0.90 -3.96
N PHE A 64 5.37 0.24 -4.83
CA PHE A 64 5.35 -1.21 -5.01
C PHE A 64 5.78 -1.97 -3.74
N THR A 65 6.73 -1.41 -2.99
CA THR A 65 7.16 -1.98 -1.70
C THR A 65 6.04 -1.91 -0.66
N TYR A 66 5.31 -0.79 -0.59
CA TYR A 66 4.13 -0.67 0.28
C TYR A 66 3.01 -1.61 -0.16
N GLN A 67 2.77 -1.74 -1.46
CA GLN A 67 1.80 -2.69 -2.00
C GLN A 67 2.13 -4.13 -1.59
N LYS A 68 3.39 -4.57 -1.74
CA LYS A 68 3.81 -5.91 -1.30
C LYS A 68 3.59 -6.13 0.19
N ARG A 69 3.85 -5.12 1.03
CA ARG A 69 3.55 -5.17 2.47
C ARG A 69 2.05 -5.31 2.73
N ALA A 70 1.22 -4.56 2.01
CA ALA A 70 -0.24 -4.63 2.09
C ALA A 70 -0.73 -6.05 1.75
N VAL A 71 -0.29 -6.60 0.63
CA VAL A 71 -0.67 -7.95 0.17
C VAL A 71 -0.26 -9.01 1.19
N ARG A 72 0.95 -8.93 1.78
CA ARG A 72 1.37 -9.83 2.86
C ARG A 72 0.48 -9.73 4.11
N ALA A 73 0.01 -8.53 4.45
CA ALA A 73 -0.91 -8.34 5.56
C ALA A 73 -2.30 -8.96 5.30
N ILE A 74 -2.78 -8.94 4.04
CA ILE A 74 -4.05 -9.57 3.64
C ILE A 74 -3.91 -11.09 3.60
N ALA A 75 -2.84 -11.59 2.99
CA ALA A 75 -2.63 -13.01 2.76
C ALA A 75 -2.30 -13.78 4.06
N LYS A 76 -1.95 -13.06 5.16
CA LYS A 76 -1.51 -13.64 6.45
C LYS A 76 -0.42 -14.71 6.29
N THR A 77 0.30 -14.72 5.16
CA THR A 77 1.37 -15.67 4.89
C THR A 77 2.59 -15.23 5.67
N THR A 78 2.80 -15.88 6.82
CA THR A 78 4.14 -16.05 7.39
C THR A 78 5.03 -16.61 6.30
N SER A 79 6.19 -16.00 6.11
CA SER A 79 7.24 -16.51 5.22
C SER A 79 7.35 -18.04 5.35
N PRO A 80 7.30 -18.82 4.25
CA PRO A 80 7.42 -20.28 4.30
C PRO A 80 8.79 -20.78 4.79
N TYR A 81 9.72 -19.87 5.09
CA TYR A 81 11.06 -20.17 5.63
C TYR A 81 11.12 -20.12 7.17
N ALA A 82 9.98 -20.13 7.86
CA ALA A 82 9.92 -20.25 9.32
C ALA A 82 9.64 -21.71 9.73
N LEU A 83 10.58 -22.60 9.39
CA LEU A 83 10.79 -23.93 10.00
C LEU A 83 12.30 -24.13 10.13
#